data_AF-A0A4R2T030-F1
#
_entry.id   AF-A0A4R2T030-F1
#
_cell.length_a   1.000
_cell.length_b   1.000
_cell.length_c   1.000
_cell.angle_alpha   90.00
_cell.angle_beta   90.00
_cell.angle_gamma   90.00
#
_symmetry.space_group_name_H-M   'P 1'
#
loop_
_entity.id
_entity.type
_entity.pdbx_description
1 polymer ?
#
loop_
_entity_poly.entity_id
_entity_poly.type
_entity_poly.pdbx_seq_one_letter_code
_entity_poly.pdbx_strand_id
1 'polypeptide(L)' 'MILSFKHKGLERFFKTGSTVGIQAKHANKLRLQLPTFNNTETVIAMDISGWKLHK' A
#
# COMPACT_ATOMS: atom_id res chain seq x y z
N MET A 1 -10.36 -3.66 -1.32
CA MET A 1 -10.43 -3.65 0.18
C MET A 1 -9.35 -4.54 0.77
N ILE A 2 -8.53 -4.00 1.67
CA ILE A 2 -7.50 -4.79 2.37
C ILE A 2 -8.18 -5.58 3.49
N LEU A 3 -8.12 -6.90 3.41
CA LEU A 3 -8.71 -7.78 4.42
C LEU A 3 -7.77 -8.06 5.59
N SER A 4 -6.47 -8.18 5.31
CA SER A 4 -5.47 -8.51 6.32
C SER A 4 -4.08 -8.02 5.90
N PHE A 5 -3.20 -7.91 6.89
CA PHE A 5 -1.80 -7.57 6.68
C PHE A 5 -0.91 -8.67 7.26
N LYS A 6 -0.05 -9.26 6.43
CA LYS A 6 1.03 -10.13 6.92
C LYS A 6 2.14 -9.32 7.61
N HIS A 7 2.36 -8.09 7.16
CA HIS A 7 3.44 -7.22 7.62
C HIS A 7 2.94 -6.17 8.63
N LYS A 8 3.26 -6.34 9.92
CA LYS A 8 2.81 -5.46 11.01
C LYS A 8 3.16 -3.98 10.79
N GLY A 9 4.32 -3.70 10.20
CA GLY A 9 4.73 -2.33 9.86
C GLY A 9 3.86 -1.67 8.79
N LEU A 10 3.40 -2.42 7.77
CA LEU A 10 2.51 -1.89 6.73
C LEU A 10 1.12 -1.64 7.30
N GLU A 11 0.62 -2.55 8.15
CA GLU A 11 -0.64 -2.37 8.86
C GLU A 11 -0.62 -1.11 9.71
N ARG A 12 0.44 -0.92 10.51
CA ARG A 12 0.61 0.25 11.37
C ARG A 12 0.68 1.52 10.53
N PHE A 13 1.48 1.51 9.47
CA PHE A 13 1.60 2.65 8.56
C PHE A 13 0.25 3.01 7.92
N PHE A 14 -0.51 2.02 7.46
CA PHE A 14 -1.83 2.22 6.88
C PHE A 14 -2.84 2.82 7.89
N LYS A 15 -2.84 2.32 9.13
CA LYS A 15 -3.81 2.72 10.17
C LYS A 15 -3.48 4.05 10.83
N THR A 16 -2.20 4.37 11.03
CA THR A 16 -1.79 5.53 11.86
C THR A 16 -0.85 6.50 11.16
N GLY A 17 -0.33 6.16 9.98
CA GLY A 17 0.70 6.94 9.29
C GLY A 17 2.11 6.80 9.90
N SER A 18 2.28 6.00 10.95
CA SER A 18 3.59 5.80 11.58
C SER A 18 4.54 5.03 10.66
N THR A 19 5.74 5.58 10.43
CA THR A 19 6.78 4.98 9.59
C THR A 19 7.59 3.88 10.29
N VAL A 20 7.29 3.60 11.57
CA VAL A 20 7.96 2.55 12.35
C VAL A 20 7.65 1.18 11.73
N GLY A 21 8.71 0.44 11.39
CA GLY A 21 8.60 -0.90 10.80
C GLY A 21 8.40 -0.89 9.28
N ILE A 22 8.58 0.24 8.59
CA ILE A 22 8.74 0.28 7.13
C ILE A 22 10.03 0.99 6.76
N GLN A 23 10.44 0.87 5.50
CA GLN A 23 11.54 1.69 4.99
C GLN A 23 11.03 3.12 4.74
N ALA A 24 11.61 4.11 5.41
CA ALA A 24 11.18 5.51 5.31
C ALA A 24 11.18 6.03 3.86
N LYS A 25 12.16 5.61 3.03
CA LYS A 25 12.23 5.94 1.60
C LYS A 25 11.01 5.49 0.78
N HIS A 26 10.24 4.52 1.28
CA HIS A 26 9.03 4.03 0.62
C HIS A 26 7.75 4.66 1.16
N ALA A 27 7.81 5.50 2.19
CA ALA A 27 6.62 6.04 2.86
C ALA A 27 5.68 6.77 1.89
N ASN A 28 6.22 7.65 1.03
CA ASN A 28 5.42 8.39 0.06
C ASN A 28 4.71 7.46 -0.94
N LYS A 29 5.41 6.43 -1.44
CA LYS A 29 4.84 5.45 -2.36
C LYS A 29 3.75 4.62 -1.68
N LEU A 30 4.01 4.12 -0.47
CA LEU A 30 3.04 3.33 0.31
C LEU A 30 1.80 4.14 0.68
N ARG A 31 1.95 5.44 0.94
CA ARG A 31 0.84 6.34 1.27
C ARG A 31 -0.13 6.55 0.11
N LEU A 32 0.34 6.37 -1.12
CA LEU A 32 -0.50 6.38 -2.32
C LEU A 32 -1.07 4.98 -2.59
N GLN A 33 -0.23 3.95 -2.55
CA GLN A 33 -0.60 2.62 -3.01
C GLN A 33 -1.57 1.89 -2.07
N LEU A 34 -1.39 1.97 -0.76
CA LEU A 34 -2.23 1.20 0.19
C LEU A 34 -3.70 1.68 0.20
N PRO A 35 -4.01 3.00 0.21
CA PRO A 35 -5.38 3.46 0.06
C PRO A 35 -6.00 3.12 -1.29
N THR A 36 -5.26 3.25 -2.39
CA THR A 36 -5.75 2.85 -3.72
C THR A 36 -6.11 1.36 -3.72
N PHE A 37 -5.19 0.49 -3.30
CA PHE A 37 -5.46 -0.95 -3.20
C PHE A 37 -6.64 -1.29 -2.28
N ASN A 38 -6.82 -0.52 -1.20
CA ASN A 38 -7.98 -0.68 -0.32
C ASN A 38 -9.30 -0.30 -1.01
N ASN A 39 -9.31 0.68 -1.91
CA ASN A 39 -10.52 1.19 -2.54
C ASN A 39 -10.85 0.50 -3.88
N THR A 40 -9.87 -0.15 -4.52
CA THR A 40 -10.09 -0.81 -5.81
C THR A 40 -10.83 -2.14 -5.68
N GLU A 41 -11.75 -2.39 -6.62
CA GLU A 41 -12.49 -3.65 -6.77
C GLU A 41 -11.84 -4.61 -7.76
N THR A 42 -11.01 -4.10 -8.68
CA THR A 42 -10.36 -4.90 -9.73
C THR A 42 -8.85 -4.74 -9.69
N VAL A 43 -8.12 -5.78 -10.12
CA VAL A 43 -6.65 -5.77 -10.17
C VAL A 43 -6.14 -4.73 -11.16
N ILE A 44 -6.85 -4.51 -12.28
CA ILE A 44 -6.46 -3.57 -13.34
C ILE A 44 -6.43 -2.13 -12.83
N ALA A 45 -7.24 -1.79 -11.82
CA ALA A 45 -7.21 -0.46 -11.21
C ALA A 45 -5.88 -0.14 -10.48
N MET A 46 -5.02 -1.15 -10.26
CA MET A 46 -3.67 -0.98 -9.74
C MET A 46 -2.61 -0.79 -10.84
N ASP A 47 -2.98 -0.88 -12.12
CA ASP A 47 -2.07 -0.69 -13.28
C ASP A 47 -1.79 0.80 -13.55
N ILE A 48 -1.32 1.48 -12.51
CA ILE A 48 -0.95 2.89 -12.56
C ILE A 48 0.49 3.01 -13.07
N SER A 49 0.71 3.94 -13.99
CA SER A 49 2.04 4.18 -14.57
C SER A 49 3.10 4.36 -13.47
N GLY A 50 4.22 3.64 -13.61
CA GLY A 50 5.31 3.63 -12.63
C GLY A 50 5.10 2.69 -11.43
N TRP A 51 3.93 2.07 -11.26
CA TRP A 51 3.69 1.10 -10.19
C TRP A 51 4.11 -0.32 -10.57
N LYS A 52 4.28 -0.58 -11.88
CA LYS A 52 4.82 -1.83 -12.43
C LYS A 52 4.00 -3.05 -11.97
N LEU A 53 2.69 -3.00 -12.21
CA LEU A 53 1.83 -4.16 -12.03
C LEU A 53 2.38 -5.32 -12.89
N HIS A 54 2.46 -6.52 -12.30
CA HIS A 54 3.02 -7.71 -12.92
C HIS A 54 2.20 -8.95 -12.53
N LYS A 55 2.45 -10.05 -13.22
CA LYS A 55 1.82 -11.37 -12.97
C LYS A 55 2.66 -12.20 -12.00
#